data_AF-A0A7C0X254-F1
#
_entry.id   AF-A0A7C0X254-F1
#
_cell.length_a   1.000
_cell.length_b   1.000
_cell.length_c   1.000
_cell.angle_alpha   90.00
_cell.angle_beta   90.00
_cell.angle_gamma   90.00
#
_symmetry.space_group_name_H-M   'P 1'
#
loop_
_entity.id
_entity.type
_entity.pdbx_description
1 polymer ?
#
loop_
_entity_poly.entity_id
_entity_poly.type
_entity_poly.pdbx_seq_one_letter_code
_entity_poly.pdbx_strand_id
1 'polypeptide(L)'
;MKLKTWLKMNNVTQRQASEALGISKGYFSEIVTGKKRPNPDLARKIERFTGGHITTMDLIYPGRDPEPDEDVPRGTPLTWDTRKDLLEA
;
A
#
# COMPACT_ATOMS: atom_id res chain seq x y z
N MET A 1 -8.18 -3.89 -3.14
CA MET A 1 -8.08 -5.14 -3.93
C MET A 1 -6.63 -5.64 -3.88
N LYS A 2 -6.34 -6.95 -3.94
CA LYS A 2 -4.94 -7.46 -3.92
C LYS A 2 -4.32 -7.52 -5.32
N LEU A 3 -3.01 -7.25 -5.44
CA LEU A 3 -2.25 -7.29 -6.70
C LEU A 3 -2.36 -8.62 -7.45
N LYS A 4 -2.29 -9.75 -6.72
CA LYS A 4 -2.48 -11.08 -7.32
C LYS A 4 -3.84 -11.25 -7.99
N THR A 5 -4.90 -10.69 -7.40
CA THR A 5 -6.27 -10.78 -7.92
C THR A 5 -6.42 -9.94 -9.18
N TRP A 6 -5.90 -8.71 -9.17
CA TRP A 6 -5.93 -7.81 -10.32
C TRP A 6 -5.23 -8.41 -11.55
N LEU A 7 -4.06 -9.04 -11.36
CA LEU A 7 -3.32 -9.70 -12.44
C LEU A 7 -4.15 -10.82 -13.11
N LYS A 8 -4.85 -11.62 -12.30
CA LYS A 8 -5.73 -12.68 -12.80
C LYS A 8 -6.92 -12.11 -13.58
N MET A 9 -7.57 -11.08 -13.05
CA MET A 9 -8.74 -10.47 -13.70
C MET A 9 -8.39 -9.83 -15.04
N ASN A 10 -7.20 -9.23 -15.17
CA ASN A 10 -6.76 -8.58 -16.40
C ASN A 10 -5.98 -9.52 -17.34
N ASN A 11 -5.89 -10.81 -17.02
CA ASN A 11 -5.12 -11.80 -17.76
C ASN A 11 -3.64 -11.38 -18.01
N VAL A 12 -3.07 -10.63 -17.05
CA VAL A 12 -1.69 -10.14 -17.12
C VAL A 12 -0.77 -11.11 -16.39
N THR A 13 0.22 -11.64 -17.10
CA THR A 13 1.22 -12.50 -16.48
C THR A 13 2.21 -11.68 -15.64
N GLN A 14 2.77 -12.29 -14.59
CA GLN A 14 3.82 -11.64 -13.79
C GLN A 14 5.04 -11.22 -14.61
N ARG A 15 5.35 -11.96 -15.69
CA ARG A 15 6.44 -11.64 -16.61
C ARG A 15 6.15 -10.33 -17.34
N GLN A 16 5.00 -10.22 -17.99
CA GLN A 16 4.59 -9.00 -18.69
C GLN A 16 4.55 -7.78 -17.76
N ALA A 17 3.99 -7.94 -16.56
CA ALA A 17 3.97 -6.86 -15.58
C ALA A 17 5.39 -6.45 -15.15
N SER A 18 6.28 -7.42 -14.90
CA SER A 18 7.67 -7.12 -14.53
C SER A 18 8.45 -6.42 -15.65
N GLU A 19 8.25 -6.83 -16.90
CA GLU A 19 8.86 -6.22 -18.09
C GLU A 19 8.35 -4.77 -18.27
N ALA A 20 7.04 -4.55 -18.14
CA ALA A 20 6.44 -3.21 -18.23
C ALA A 20 6.92 -2.25 -17.11
N LEU A 21 7.19 -2.79 -15.91
CA LEU A 21 7.68 -2.02 -14.77
C LEU A 21 9.21 -1.86 -14.75
N GLY A 22 9.92 -2.56 -15.63
CA GLY A 22 11.38 -2.53 -15.72
C GLY A 22 12.09 -3.21 -14.54
N ILE A 23 11.50 -4.28 -13.98
CA ILE A 23 12.07 -5.02 -12.85
C ILE A 23 12.15 -6.51 -13.15
N SER A 24 12.90 -7.26 -12.34
CA SER A 24 12.97 -8.71 -12.52
C SER A 24 11.67 -9.40 -12.10
N LYS A 25 11.29 -10.47 -12.84
CA LYS A 25 10.14 -11.32 -12.51
C LYS A 25 10.21 -11.87 -11.09
N GLY A 26 11.39 -12.28 -10.64
CA GLY A 26 11.59 -12.80 -9.28
C GLY A 26 11.25 -11.76 -8.22
N TYR A 27 11.74 -10.53 -8.38
CA TYR A 27 11.42 -9.44 -7.47
C TYR A 27 9.93 -9.07 -7.50
N PHE A 28 9.32 -9.01 -8.70
CA PHE A 28 7.88 -8.79 -8.82
C PHE A 28 7.07 -9.88 -8.12
N SER A 29 7.48 -11.15 -8.23
CA SER A 29 6.83 -12.26 -7.53
C SER A 29 6.91 -12.10 -6.01
N GLU A 30 8.04 -11.64 -5.46
CA GLU A 30 8.18 -11.37 -4.02
C GLU A 30 7.27 -10.23 -3.56
N ILE A 31 7.00 -9.24 -4.41
CA ILE A 31 6.02 -8.17 -4.15
C ILE A 31 4.60 -8.74 -4.16
N VAL A 32 4.25 -9.55 -5.18
CA VAL A 32 2.90 -10.14 -5.33
C VAL A 32 2.55 -11.06 -4.16
N THR A 33 3.52 -11.79 -3.61
CA THR A 33 3.31 -12.65 -2.43
C THR A 33 3.36 -11.88 -1.12
N GLY A 34 3.74 -10.60 -1.13
CA GLY A 34 3.90 -9.77 0.06
C GLY A 34 5.19 -10.03 0.85
N LYS A 35 6.11 -10.85 0.32
CA LYS A 35 7.41 -11.13 0.95
C LYS A 35 8.32 -9.91 0.97
N LYS A 36 8.20 -9.05 -0.05
CA LYS A 36 8.94 -7.77 -0.13
C LYS A 36 8.01 -6.60 -0.36
N ARG A 37 8.40 -5.47 0.22
CA ARG A 37 7.78 -4.17 0.01
C ARG A 37 8.55 -3.43 -1.08
N PRO A 38 7.89 -2.98 -2.16
CA PRO A 38 8.53 -2.12 -3.13
C PRO A 38 8.88 -0.77 -2.50
N ASN A 39 9.87 -0.08 -3.05
CA ASN A 39 10.12 1.31 -2.67
C ASN A 39 8.94 2.21 -3.12
N PRO A 40 8.78 3.41 -2.54
CA PRO A 40 7.64 4.29 -2.87
C PRO A 40 7.54 4.65 -4.36
N ASP A 41 8.67 4.78 -5.06
CA ASP A 41 8.67 5.09 -6.50
C ASP A 41 8.12 3.93 -7.34
N LEU A 42 8.53 2.69 -7.05
CA LEU A 42 8.02 1.51 -7.72
C LEU A 42 6.56 1.25 -7.35
N ALA A 43 6.17 1.49 -6.10
CA ALA A 43 4.78 1.39 -5.68
C ALA A 43 3.88 2.35 -6.48
N ARG A 44 4.32 3.60 -6.67
CA ARG A 44 3.63 4.57 -7.54
C ARG A 44 3.57 4.13 -9.01
N LYS A 45 4.62 3.47 -9.52
CA LYS A 45 4.60 2.89 -10.88
C LYS A 45 3.58 1.76 -10.99
N ILE A 46 3.49 0.89 -9.99
CA ILE A 46 2.51 -0.20 -9.95
C ILE A 46 1.09 0.36 -9.85
N GLU A 47 0.87 1.38 -9.03
CA GLU A 47 -0.41 2.06 -8.91
C GLU A 47 -0.87 2.65 -10.25
N ARG A 48 0.04 3.34 -10.97
CA ARG A 48 -0.25 3.84 -12.32
C ARG A 48 -0.50 2.72 -13.33
N PHE A 49 0.34 1.68 -13.32
CA PHE A 49 0.18 0.50 -14.19
C PHE A 49 -1.16 -0.21 -13.99
N THR A 50 -1.65 -0.22 -12.76
CA THR A 50 -2.93 -0.84 -12.39
C THR A 50 -4.11 0.12 -12.49
N GLY A 51 -3.89 1.37 -12.91
CA GLY A 51 -4.93 2.39 -13.01
C GLY A 51 -5.57 2.77 -11.67
N GLY A 52 -4.81 2.70 -10.57
CA GLY A 52 -5.30 3.04 -9.23
C GLY A 52 -6.10 1.96 -8.51
N HIS A 53 -6.29 0.78 -9.12
CA HIS A 53 -6.99 -0.34 -8.46
C HIS A 53 -6.22 -0.90 -7.26
N ILE A 54 -4.90 -0.72 -7.26
CA ILE A 54 -4.00 -1.07 -6.18
C ILE A 54 -3.22 0.18 -5.84
N THR A 55 -3.40 0.65 -4.62
CA THR A 55 -2.78 1.89 -4.19
C THR A 55 -1.33 1.66 -3.76
N THR A 56 -0.55 2.74 -3.75
CA THR A 56 0.79 2.71 -3.14
C THR A 56 0.74 2.23 -1.68
N MET A 57 -0.31 2.60 -0.93
CA MET A 57 -0.47 2.22 0.47
C MET A 57 -0.69 0.71 0.64
N ASP A 58 -1.51 0.09 -0.22
CA ASP A 58 -1.76 -1.35 -0.19
C ASP A 58 -0.47 -2.18 -0.37
N LEU A 59 0.49 -1.64 -1.14
CA LEU A 59 1.75 -2.32 -1.46
C LEU A 59 2.81 -2.15 -0.36
N ILE A 60 2.86 -0.99 0.28
CA ILE A 60 3.87 -0.67 1.30
C ILE A 60 3.40 -1.14 2.69
N TYR A 61 2.10 -1.07 2.96
CA TYR A 61 1.49 -1.43 4.24
C TYR A 61 0.43 -2.53 4.07
N PRO A 62 0.80 -3.72 3.56
CA PRO A 62 -0.17 -4.80 3.37
C PRO A 62 -0.70 -5.27 4.73
N GLY A 63 -2.03 -5.33 4.87
CA GLY A 63 -2.69 -5.80 6.10
C GLY A 63 -2.87 -4.73 7.18
N ARG A 64 -2.47 -3.48 6.93
CA ARG A 64 -3.11 -2.36 7.60
C ARG A 64 -4.42 -2.15 6.84
N ASP A 65 -5.52 -2.64 7.37
CA ASP A 65 -6.79 -2.01 7.02
C ASP A 65 -6.59 -0.53 7.34
N PRO A 66 -6.84 0.41 6.41
CA PRO A 66 -6.98 1.77 6.82
C PRO A 66 -8.19 1.74 7.75
N GLU A 67 -7.96 1.59 9.06
CA GLU A 67 -8.86 2.21 10.02
C GLU A 67 -8.96 3.64 9.49
N PRO A 68 -10.11 4.04 8.96
CA PRO A 68 -10.27 5.42 8.62
C PRO A 68 -10.09 6.11 9.96
N ASP A 69 -9.04 6.92 10.07
CA ASP A 69 -8.91 7.83 11.19
C ASP A 69 -10.02 8.86 10.98
N GLU A 70 -11.26 8.46 11.28
CA GLU A 70 -12.46 9.19 10.84
C GLU A 70 -12.56 10.55 11.52
N ASP A 71 -11.79 10.81 12.59
CA ASP A 71 -11.95 12.03 13.39
C ASP A 71 -10.66 12.56 14.03
N VAL A 72 -9.51 12.56 13.34
CA VAL A 72 -8.32 13.31 13.82
C VAL A 72 -8.01 14.50 12.90
N PRO A 73 -8.50 15.71 13.25
CA PRO A 73 -8.03 16.94 12.63
C PRO A 73 -6.51 17.05 12.73
N ARG A 74 -5.85 17.42 11.64
CA ARG A 74 -4.42 17.75 11.65
C ARG A 74 -4.18 18.88 12.68
N GLY A 75 -3.45 18.57 13.75
CA GLY A 75 -3.19 19.49 14.87
C GLY A 75 -3.67 19.00 16.24
N THR A 76 -4.26 17.81 16.33
CA THR A 76 -4.70 17.26 17.63
C THR A 76 -3.50 16.76 18.45
N PRO A 77 -3.35 17.15 19.73
CA PRO A 77 -2.38 16.53 20.63
C PRO A 77 -2.66 15.03 20.75
N LEU A 78 -1.61 14.20 20.73
CA LEU A 78 -1.70 12.73 20.79
C LEU A 78 -2.65 12.29 21.92
N THR A 79 -3.67 11.50 21.60
CA THR A 79 -4.47 10.60 22.48
C THR A 79 -5.23 11.18 23.70
N TRP A 80 -6.29 10.44 24.10
CA TRP A 80 -7.19 10.77 25.20
C TRP A 80 -6.46 10.87 26.56
N ASP A 81 -5.49 9.97 26.77
CA ASP A 81 -4.66 9.97 27.97
C ASP A 81 -3.92 11.29 28.15
N THR A 82 -3.33 11.84 27.07
CA THR A 82 -2.59 13.10 27.13
C THR A 82 -3.49 14.32 27.32
N ARG A 83 -4.76 14.23 26.86
CA ARG A 83 -5.76 15.28 27.11
C ARG A 83 -6.27 15.27 28.54
N LYS A 84 -6.40 14.09 29.15
CA LYS A 84 -6.79 13.92 30.55
C LYS A 84 -5.69 14.46 31.48
N ASP A 85 -4.44 14.10 31.20
CA ASP A 85 -3.26 14.60 31.92
C ASP A 85 -3.12 16.14 31.84
N LEU A 86 -3.52 16.77 30.73
CA LEU A 86 -3.47 18.23 30.55
C LEU A 86 -4.61 19.00 31.21
N LEU A 87 -5.73 18.34 31.56
CA LEU A 87 -6.90 18.97 32.21
C LEU A 87 -6.92 18.73 33.71
N GLU A 88 -6.26 17.68 34.17
CA GLU A 88 -6.07 17.35 35.59
C GLU A 88 -4.78 17.98 36.18
N ALA A 89 -4.01 18.73 35.37
CA ALA A 89 -2.81 19.51 35.76
C ALA A 89 -3.11 21.01 35.86
#